data_AF-A0A7W1P5S1-F1
#
_entry.id   AF-A0A7W1P5S1-F1
#
_cell.length_a   1.000
_cell.length_b   1.000
_cell.length_c   1.000
_cell.angle_alpha   90.00
_cell.angle_beta   90.00
_cell.angle_gamma   90.00
#
_symmetry.space_group_name_H-M   'P 1'
#
loop_
_entity.id
_entity.type
_entity.pdbx_description
1 polymer ?
#
loop_
_entity_poly.entity_id
_entity_poly.type
_entity_poly.pdbx_seq_one_letter_code
_entity_poly.pdbx_strand_id
1 'polypeptide(L)'
;MGAATILVDEAYHEYVHDPSYATAIPIALENPRVLVARTFSKVYGLAGIRAGYAIGLPAALAPLRPHRLGNGVNVLASAAGVAALAQGGHIERERALNQE
;
A
#
# COMPACT_ATOMS: atom_id res chain seq x y z
N MET A 1 16.37 -10.24 23.69
CA MET A 1 15.23 -10.52 22.79
C MET A 1 15.09 -9.34 21.84
N GLY A 2 15.23 -9.57 20.53
CA GLY A 2 15.01 -8.50 19.55
C GLY A 2 13.54 -8.12 19.53
N ALA A 3 13.24 -6.82 19.46
CA ALA A 3 11.87 -6.34 19.38
C ALA A 3 11.22 -6.82 18.07
N ALA A 4 9.94 -7.21 18.12
CA ALA A 4 9.20 -7.71 16.97
C ALA A 4 8.95 -6.62 15.92
N THR A 5 9.02 -6.99 14.64
CA THR A 5 8.56 -6.18 13.50
C THR A 5 7.07 -6.38 13.31
N ILE A 6 6.34 -5.29 13.05
CA ILE A 6 4.90 -5.27 12.79
C ILE A 6 4.68 -4.85 11.34
N LEU A 7 4.02 -5.70 10.56
CA LEU A 7 3.52 -5.36 9.24
C LEU A 7 2.00 -5.14 9.35
N VAL A 8 1.54 -3.95 8.98
CA VAL A 8 0.13 -3.62 8.85
C VAL A 8 -0.24 -3.71 7.38
N ASP A 9 -1.11 -4.67 7.03
CA ASP A 9 -1.63 -4.82 5.67
C ASP A 9 -2.85 -3.92 5.49
N GLU A 10 -2.69 -2.90 4.65
CA GLU A 10 -3.72 -1.92 4.30
C GLU A 10 -4.27 -2.14 2.88
N ALA A 11 -4.33 -3.38 2.39
CA ALA A 11 -4.82 -3.67 1.04
C ALA A 11 -6.23 -3.13 0.74
N TYR A 12 -7.08 -2.95 1.76
CA TYR A 12 -8.46 -2.44 1.63
C TYR A 12 -8.68 -1.13 2.38
N HIS A 13 -7.61 -0.43 2.76
CA HIS A 13 -7.70 0.85 3.49
C HIS A 13 -8.63 1.84 2.80
N GLU A 14 -8.59 1.87 1.46
CA GLU A 14 -9.41 2.78 0.67
C GLU A 14 -10.90 2.44 0.72
N TYR A 15 -11.36 1.35 1.32
CA TYR A 15 -12.79 1.04 1.45
C TYR A 15 -13.35 1.29 2.85
N VAL A 16 -12.55 1.75 3.80
CA VAL A 16 -13.04 1.93 5.18
C VAL A 16 -13.92 3.18 5.29
N HIS A 17 -15.10 3.01 5.89
CA HIS A 17 -16.08 4.07 6.17
C HIS A 17 -16.18 4.43 7.66
N ASP A 18 -15.60 3.62 8.54
CA ASP A 18 -15.62 3.86 9.97
C ASP A 18 -14.81 5.14 10.30
N PRO A 19 -15.44 6.18 10.88
CA PRO A 19 -14.75 7.43 11.21
C PRO A 19 -13.70 7.26 12.31
N SER A 20 -13.72 6.16 13.06
CA SER A 20 -12.71 5.82 14.08
C SER A 20 -11.46 5.14 13.52
N TYR A 21 -11.52 4.68 12.26
CA TYR A 21 -10.38 4.07 11.60
C TYR A 21 -9.36 5.13 11.16
N ALA A 22 -8.09 4.82 11.35
CA ALA A 22 -6.97 5.59 10.83
C ALA A 22 -5.95 4.65 10.19
N THR A 23 -5.29 5.12 9.14
CA THR A 23 -4.12 4.44 8.59
C THR A 23 -3.00 4.37 9.62
N ALA A 24 -2.20 3.30 9.58
CA ALA A 24 -0.99 3.16 10.38
C ALA A 24 0.23 3.89 9.78
N ILE A 25 0.08 4.60 8.65
CA ILE A 25 1.18 5.36 8.03
C ILE A 25 1.85 6.32 9.02
N PRO A 26 1.15 7.17 9.79
CA PRO A 26 1.78 8.06 10.77
C PRO A 26 2.67 7.29 11.76
N ILE A 27 2.21 6.13 12.25
CA ILE A 27 2.98 5.27 13.15
C ILE A 27 4.22 4.70 12.44
N ALA A 28 4.08 4.24 11.19
CA ALA A 28 5.19 3.70 10.39
C ALA A 28 6.28 4.73 10.06
N LEU A 29 5.91 6.02 10.04
CA LEU A 29 6.84 7.13 9.83
C LEU A 29 7.59 7.55 11.10
N GLU A 30 7.18 7.06 12.28
CA GLU A 30 7.80 7.40 13.57
C GLU A 30 8.43 6.19 14.27
N ASN A 31 8.04 4.97 13.90
CA ASN A 31 8.47 3.75 14.57
C ASN A 31 9.25 2.81 13.63
N PRO A 32 10.54 2.51 13.90
CA PRO A 32 11.38 1.70 13.01
C PRO A 32 11.00 0.21 12.98
N ARG A 33 9.98 -0.20 13.74
CA ARG A 33 9.45 -1.57 13.76
C ARG A 33 8.15 -1.73 12.98
N VAL A 34 7.57 -0.65 12.45
CA VAL A 34 6.26 -0.69 11.79
C VAL A 34 6.43 -0.44 10.29
N LEU A 35 5.78 -1.30 9.50
CA LEU A 35 5.65 -1.19 8.06
C LEU A 35 4.17 -1.21 7.69
N VAL A 36 3.79 -0.42 6.71
CA VAL A 36 2.46 -0.48 6.08
C VAL A 36 2.61 -1.01 4.67
N ALA A 37 1.85 -2.03 4.29
CA ALA A 37 1.77 -2.51 2.92
C ALA A 37 0.47 -2.07 2.25
N ARG A 38 0.55 -1.66 0.98
CA ARG A 38 -0.61 -1.31 0.15
C ARG A 38 -0.48 -1.90 -1.25
N THR A 39 -1.59 -1.98 -1.98
CA THR A 39 -1.64 -2.62 -3.29
C THR A 39 -2.47 -1.85 -4.30
N PHE A 40 -2.10 -1.96 -5.57
CA PHE A 40 -2.94 -1.52 -6.70
C PHE A 40 -4.01 -2.55 -7.09
N SER A 41 -4.08 -3.70 -6.41
CA SER A 41 -4.95 -4.81 -6.80
C SER A 41 -6.41 -4.66 -6.39
N LYS A 42 -6.72 -3.72 -5.47
CA LYS A 42 -8.06 -3.56 -4.88
C LYS A 42 -8.77 -2.37 -5.48
N VAL A 43 -8.84 -1.24 -4.77
CA VAL A 43 -9.57 -0.06 -5.20
C VAL A 43 -9.14 0.48 -6.56
N TYR A 44 -7.90 0.23 -6.98
CA TYR A 44 -7.40 0.69 -8.27
C TYR A 44 -7.71 -0.27 -9.44
N GLY A 45 -8.28 -1.45 -9.18
CA GLY A 45 -8.66 -2.41 -10.24
C GLY A 45 -7.50 -3.08 -10.99
N LEU A 46 -6.24 -2.91 -10.56
CA LEU A 46 -5.05 -3.39 -11.27
C LEU A 46 -4.53 -4.74 -10.75
N ALA A 47 -5.44 -5.66 -10.41
CA ALA A 47 -5.07 -6.96 -9.84
C ALA A 47 -4.13 -7.76 -10.75
N GLY A 48 -4.31 -7.72 -12.07
CA GLY A 48 -3.45 -8.44 -13.03
C GLY A 48 -2.04 -7.84 -13.22
N ILE A 49 -1.83 -6.58 -12.82
CA ILE A 49 -0.59 -5.85 -13.06
C ILE A 49 0.50 -6.15 -12.01
N ARG A 50 0.10 -6.68 -10.86
CA ARG A 50 0.99 -7.12 -9.76
C ARG A 50 1.89 -6.00 -9.23
N ALA A 51 1.29 -4.86 -8.90
CA ALA A 51 1.96 -3.73 -8.26
C ALA A 51 1.51 -3.55 -6.79
N GLY A 52 2.48 -3.30 -5.90
CA GLY A 52 2.27 -2.99 -4.50
C GLY A 52 3.50 -2.31 -3.92
N TYR A 53 3.37 -1.78 -2.71
CA TYR A 53 4.44 -1.01 -2.07
C TYR A 53 4.36 -1.11 -0.54
N ALA A 54 5.48 -0.81 0.10
CA ALA A 54 5.59 -0.71 1.55
C ALA A 54 6.03 0.70 1.95
N ILE A 55 5.48 1.20 3.05
CA ILE A 55 5.80 2.49 3.66
C ILE A 55 6.36 2.25 5.06
N GLY A 56 7.45 2.93 5.40
CA GLY A 56 8.02 2.94 6.74
C GLY A 56 9.38 3.62 6.76
N LEU A 57 9.98 3.72 7.95
CA LEU A 57 11.31 4.30 8.10
C LEU A 57 12.39 3.51 7.35
N PRO A 58 13.50 4.15 6.91
CA PRO A 58 14.59 3.47 6.22
C PRO A 58 15.15 2.25 6.98
N ALA A 59 15.20 2.32 8.32
CA ALA A 59 15.63 1.21 9.16
C ALA A 59 14.68 0.00 9.10
N ALA A 60 13.37 0.25 8.99
CA ALA A 60 12.36 -0.81 8.85
C ALA A 60 12.40 -1.45 7.45
N LEU A 61 12.70 -0.67 6.42
CA LEU A 61 12.77 -1.12 5.02
C LEU A 61 14.11 -1.77 4.65
N ALA A 62 15.20 -1.45 5.36
CA ALA A 62 16.54 -1.94 5.05
C ALA A 62 16.64 -3.48 4.97
N PRO A 63 16.01 -4.26 5.88
CA PRO A 63 16.01 -5.71 5.80
C PRO A 63 15.32 -6.28 4.55
N LEU A 64 14.43 -5.53 3.89
CA LEU A 64 13.74 -5.97 2.67
C LEU A 64 14.61 -5.83 1.42
N ARG A 65 15.63 -4.95 1.45
CA ARG A 65 16.44 -4.62 0.26
C ARG A 65 17.14 -5.83 -0.36
N PRO A 66 17.76 -6.76 0.40
CA PRO A 66 18.39 -7.96 -0.18
C PRO A 66 17.39 -8.90 -0.86
N HIS A 67 16.10 -8.82 -0.51
CA HIS A 67 15.04 -9.67 -1.07
C HIS A 67 14.33 -9.02 -2.26
N ARG A 68 14.73 -7.81 -2.67
CA ARG A 68 14.11 -7.11 -3.80
C ARG A 68 14.64 -7.67 -5.12
N LEU A 69 13.74 -8.05 -6.02
CA LEU A 69 14.08 -8.38 -7.39
C LEU A 69 14.52 -7.11 -8.15
N GLY A 70 15.62 -7.19 -8.90
CA GLY A 70 16.17 -6.04 -9.65
C GLY A 70 15.19 -5.39 -10.63
N ASN A 71 14.24 -6.18 -11.14
CA ASN A 71 13.19 -5.86 -12.09
C ASN A 71 11.80 -6.27 -11.57
N GLY A 72 11.57 -6.16 -10.25
CA GLY A 72 10.34 -6.59 -9.59
C GLY A 72 9.06 -5.81 -9.96
N VAL A 73 9.19 -4.68 -10.66
CA VAL A 73 8.07 -3.90 -11.21
C VAL A 73 8.36 -3.65 -12.68
N ASN A 74 7.50 -4.15 -13.56
CA ASN A 74 7.64 -3.97 -15.00
C ASN A 74 7.16 -2.57 -15.45
N VAL A 75 7.49 -2.17 -16.68
CA VAL A 75 7.16 -0.84 -17.23
C VAL A 75 5.65 -0.57 -17.24
N LEU A 76 4.84 -1.58 -17.59
CA LEU A 76 3.38 -1.47 -17.60
C LEU A 76 2.85 -1.23 -16.18
N ALA A 77 3.41 -1.91 -15.18
CA ALA A 77 3.03 -1.75 -13.79
C ALA A 77 3.34 -0.36 -13.23
N SER A 78 4.52 0.18 -13.57
CA SER A 78 4.86 1.57 -13.23
C SER A 78 3.92 2.57 -13.90
N ALA A 79 3.66 2.42 -15.20
CA ALA A 79 2.79 3.33 -15.95
C ALA A 79 1.34 3.29 -15.44
N ALA A 80 0.80 2.10 -15.24
CA ALA A 80 -0.56 1.90 -14.72
C ALA A 80 -0.71 2.43 -13.29
N GLY A 81 0.29 2.21 -12.43
CA GLY A 81 0.29 2.74 -11.06
C GLY A 81 0.27 4.27 -11.02
N VAL A 82 1.10 4.94 -11.84
CA VAL A 82 1.11 6.40 -11.93
C VAL A 82 -0.22 6.93 -12.45
N ALA A 83 -0.77 6.32 -13.51
CA ALA A 83 -2.06 6.71 -14.06
C ALA A 83 -3.21 6.55 -13.04
N ALA A 84 -3.21 5.43 -12.30
CA ALA A 84 -4.21 5.15 -11.27
C ALA A 84 -4.19 6.17 -10.12
N LEU A 85 -3.00 6.61 -9.70
CA LEU A 85 -2.86 7.65 -8.66
C LEU A 85 -3.28 9.03 -9.14
N ALA A 86 -3.19 9.32 -10.44
CA ALA A 86 -3.58 10.61 -11.02
C ALA A 86 -5.09 10.72 -11.34
N GLN A 87 -5.81 9.59 -11.33
CA GLN A 87 -7.22 9.55 -11.72
C GLN A 87 -8.14 10.01 -10.58
N GLY A 88 -8.53 11.29 -10.62
CA GLY A 88 -9.50 11.85 -9.68
C GLY A 88 -10.87 11.15 -9.70
N GLY A 89 -11.50 11.05 -8.53
CA GLY A 89 -12.86 10.53 -8.37
C GLY A 89 -13.00 9.01 -8.51
N HIS A 90 -11.91 8.27 -8.80
CA HIS A 90 -12.00 6.81 -8.97
C HIS A 90 -12.28 6.10 -7.65
N ILE A 91 -11.52 6.42 -6.60
CA ILE A 91 -11.70 5.80 -5.27
C ILE A 91 -13.11 6.05 -4.73
N GLU A 92 -13.64 7.26 -4.91
CA GLU A 92 -15.00 7.62 -4.48
C GLU A 92 -16.06 6.81 -5.22
N ARG A 93 -15.91 6.62 -6.54
CA ARG A 93 -16.81 5.76 -7.33
C ARG A 93 -16.74 4.30 -6.87
N GLU A 94 -15.54 3.75 -6.70
CA GLU A 94 -15.36 2.36 -6.27
C GLU A 94 -15.90 2.10 -4.87
N ARG A 95 -15.76 3.07 -3.95
CA ARG A 95 -16.39 3.03 -2.63
C ARG A 95 -17.91 2.96 -2.74
N ALA A 96 -18.52 3.82 -3.56
CA ALA A 96 -19.97 3.86 -3.73
C ALA A 96 -20.52 2.54 -4.30
N LEU A 97 -19.83 1.93 -5.28
CA LEU A 97 -20.22 0.63 -5.85
C LEU A 97 -20.16 -0.53 -4.86
N ASN A 98 -19.32 -0.45 -3.82
CA ASN A 98 -19.23 -1.48 -2.78
C ASN A 98 -20.19 -1.27 -1.60
N GLN A 99 -21.15 -0.35 -1.74
CA GLN A 99 -22.22 -0.10 -0.76
C GLN A 99 -23.60 -0.60 -1.24
N GLU A 100 -23.68 -1.15 -2.45
CA GLU A 100 -24.87 -1.82 -3.00
C GLU A 100 -24.96 -3.28 -2.53
#